data_AF-A0A7W0WC87-F1
#
_entry.id   AF-A0A7W0WC87-F1
#
_cell.length_a   1.000
_cell.length_b   1.000
_cell.length_c   1.000
_cell.angle_alpha   90.00
_cell.angle_beta   90.00
_cell.angle_gamma   90.00
#
_symmetry.space_group_name_H-M   'P 1'
#
loop_
_entity.id
_entity.type
_entity.pdbx_description
1 polymer ?
#
loop_
_entity_poly.entity_id
_entity_poly.type
_entity_poly.pdbx_seq_one_letter_code
_entity_poly.pdbx_strand_id
1 'polypeptide(L)'
;AILSLLTKIASGYWHVADSQTGYTAISRSMLAQLDLHRIYRGYGFPNDMLVHLNVWSARVRDFPSRPVYGVGEQSGIRLRRVVPRISWLLLKGFFWRLREKYVIRDFHPLVFFYALGIMMTLAGLLLGAIEVILRLKGNEITTPTIVLVALLLISGSQFTLFAMWFDLESNKDLR
;
A
#
# COMPACT_ATOMS: atom_id res chain seq x y z
N ALA A 1 -10.49 -9.45 2.68
CA ALA A 1 -10.60 -8.43 1.61
C ALA A 1 -9.65 -7.24 1.83
N ILE A 2 -9.81 -6.44 2.88
CA ILE A 2 -9.04 -5.19 3.08
C ILE A 2 -7.52 -5.41 3.10
N LEU A 3 -7.01 -6.39 3.86
CA LEU A 3 -5.56 -6.63 3.94
C LEU A 3 -4.96 -7.07 2.60
N SER A 4 -5.72 -7.84 1.81
CA SER A 4 -5.31 -8.23 0.46
C SER A 4 -5.20 -7.01 -0.44
N LEU A 5 -6.20 -6.11 -0.42
CA LEU A 5 -6.13 -4.84 -1.17
C LEU A 5 -4.95 -3.98 -0.73
N LEU A 6 -4.75 -3.80 0.58
CA LEU A 6 -3.60 -3.05 1.10
C LEU A 6 -2.28 -3.67 0.65
N THR A 7 -2.20 -5.00 0.57
CA THR A 7 -0.99 -5.67 0.08
C THR A 7 -0.76 -5.40 -1.39
N LYS A 8 -1.81 -5.40 -2.22
CA LYS A 8 -1.68 -5.05 -3.66
C LYS A 8 -1.18 -3.62 -3.84
N ILE A 9 -1.73 -2.68 -3.09
CA ILE A 9 -1.29 -1.27 -3.11
C ILE A 9 0.16 -1.16 -2.62
N ALA A 10 0.50 -1.81 -1.51
CA ALA A 10 1.81 -1.70 -0.91
C ALA A 10 2.92 -2.36 -1.73
N SER A 11 2.63 -3.53 -2.31
CA SER A 11 3.61 -4.31 -3.08
C SER A 11 3.64 -3.95 -4.57
N GLY A 12 2.56 -3.42 -5.13
CA GLY A 12 2.42 -3.17 -6.57
C GLY A 12 2.06 -4.41 -7.39
N TYR A 13 1.94 -5.59 -6.78
CA TYR A 13 1.52 -6.81 -7.45
C TYR A 13 0.00 -6.96 -7.43
N TRP A 14 -0.66 -6.35 -8.41
CA TRP A 14 -2.12 -6.33 -8.50
C TRP A 14 -2.75 -7.68 -8.90
N HIS A 15 -1.98 -8.51 -9.62
CA HIS A 15 -2.41 -9.84 -10.09
C HIS A 15 -2.25 -10.95 -9.07
N VAL A 16 -1.45 -10.75 -8.02
CA VAL A 16 -1.29 -11.74 -6.94
C VAL A 16 -2.60 -11.81 -6.15
N ALA A 17 -3.20 -13.00 -6.12
CA ALA A 17 -4.44 -13.31 -5.43
C ALA A 17 -4.16 -13.74 -3.99
N ASP A 18 -3.23 -14.67 -3.79
CA ASP A 18 -2.83 -15.15 -2.45
C ASP A 18 -1.49 -14.55 -2.03
N SER A 19 -1.58 -13.48 -1.25
CA SER A 19 -0.42 -12.79 -0.68
C SER A 19 -0.08 -13.21 0.75
N GLN A 20 -0.70 -14.28 1.25
CA GLN A 20 -0.49 -14.79 2.62
C GLN A 20 0.14 -16.18 2.64
N THR A 21 0.43 -16.77 1.48
CA THR A 21 1.11 -18.07 1.39
C THR A 21 2.51 -18.02 2.00
N GLY A 22 2.82 -19.03 2.83
CA GLY A 22 4.16 -19.22 3.39
C GLY A 22 5.11 -19.99 2.47
N TYR A 23 4.61 -20.52 1.35
CA TYR A 23 5.41 -21.26 0.38
C TYR A 23 5.79 -20.34 -0.78
N THR A 24 7.10 -20.19 -1.01
CA THR A 24 7.63 -19.37 -2.11
C THR A 24 8.85 -20.06 -2.69
N ALA A 25 8.86 -20.24 -4.01
CA ALA A 25 10.05 -20.60 -4.75
C ALA A 25 10.66 -19.33 -5.35
N ILE A 26 11.96 -19.16 -5.18
CA ILE A 26 12.69 -17.98 -5.65
C ILE A 26 13.99 -18.42 -6.31
N SER A 27 14.36 -17.76 -7.42
CA SER A 27 15.63 -18.07 -8.09
C SER A 27 16.81 -17.68 -7.19
N ARG A 28 17.91 -18.42 -7.30
CA ARG A 28 19.15 -18.11 -6.57
C ARG A 28 19.66 -16.70 -6.86
N SER A 29 19.56 -16.25 -8.11
CA SER A 29 20.00 -14.91 -8.53
C SER A 29 19.16 -13.79 -7.91
N MET A 30 17.85 -13.98 -7.75
CA MET A 30 16.99 -13.00 -7.08
C MET A 30 17.22 -13.04 -5.57
N LEU A 31 17.33 -14.23 -4.99
CA LEU A 31 17.58 -14.38 -3.55
C LEU A 31 18.89 -13.71 -3.12
N ALA A 32 19.93 -13.77 -3.95
CA ALA A 32 21.21 -13.11 -3.70
C ALA A 32 21.17 -11.57 -3.73
N GLN A 33 20.15 -10.97 -4.37
CA GLN A 33 19.96 -9.52 -4.43
C GLN A 33 19.12 -8.98 -3.25
N LEU A 34 18.37 -9.87 -2.59
CA LEU A 34 17.51 -9.48 -1.47
C LEU A 34 18.32 -9.36 -0.17
N ASP A 35 18.10 -8.27 0.55
CA ASP A 35 18.55 -8.15 1.94
C ASP A 35 17.57 -8.90 2.86
N LEU A 36 17.84 -10.19 3.07
CA LEU A 36 17.01 -11.07 3.89
C LEU A 36 16.95 -10.66 5.37
N HIS A 37 17.92 -9.89 5.86
CA HIS A 37 17.92 -9.42 7.24
C HIS A 37 16.88 -8.32 7.47
N ARG A 38 16.55 -7.57 6.43
CA ARG A 38 15.56 -6.49 6.46
C ARG A 38 14.12 -6.98 6.36
N ILE A 39 13.91 -8.17 5.80
CA ILE A 39 12.58 -8.72 5.60
C ILE A 39 11.91 -9.03 6.94
N TYR A 40 10.68 -8.55 7.07
CA TYR A 40 9.85 -8.70 8.26
C TYR A 40 9.65 -10.17 8.65
N ARG A 41 9.74 -10.47 9.94
CA ARG A 41 9.58 -11.82 10.50
C ARG A 41 8.16 -12.07 11.01
N GLY A 42 7.64 -13.28 10.79
CA GLY A 42 6.31 -13.70 11.27
C GLY A 42 5.22 -13.50 10.21
N TYR A 43 3.96 -13.28 10.63
CA TYR A 43 2.80 -13.28 9.71
C TYR A 43 2.85 -12.26 8.57
N GLY A 44 3.61 -11.16 8.70
CA GLY A 44 3.77 -10.16 7.64
C GLY A 44 4.87 -10.47 6.62
N PHE A 45 5.60 -11.58 6.80
CA PHE A 45 6.73 -11.96 5.94
C PHE A 45 6.35 -12.05 4.45
N PRO A 46 5.27 -12.76 4.04
CA PRO A 46 4.93 -12.86 2.62
C PRO A 46 4.62 -11.50 1.99
N ASN A 47 3.96 -10.63 2.75
CA ASN A 47 3.63 -9.28 2.33
C ASN A 47 4.87 -8.43 2.09
N ASP A 48 5.80 -8.44 3.04
CA ASP A 48 7.02 -7.65 2.96
C ASP A 48 7.99 -8.19 1.90
N MET A 49 8.04 -9.51 1.73
CA MET A 49 8.78 -10.15 0.64
C MET A 49 8.30 -9.64 -0.73
N LEU A 50 7.00 -9.53 -0.96
CA LEU A 50 6.46 -8.97 -2.20
C LEU A 50 6.88 -7.50 -2.38
N VAL A 51 6.88 -6.68 -1.33
CA VAL A 51 7.36 -5.29 -1.43
C VAL A 51 8.83 -5.24 -1.86
N HIS A 52 9.69 -6.07 -1.25
CA HIS A 52 11.12 -6.13 -1.60
C HIS A 52 11.36 -6.65 -3.01
N LEU A 53 10.60 -7.66 -3.45
CA LEU A 53 10.67 -8.17 -4.83
C LEU A 53 10.28 -7.10 -5.85
N ASN A 54 9.29 -6.25 -5.55
CA ASN A 54 8.87 -5.19 -6.46
C ASN A 54 9.93 -4.10 -6.63
N VAL A 55 10.69 -3.78 -5.58
CA VAL A 55 11.81 -2.83 -5.64
C VAL A 55 12.89 -3.29 -6.62
N TRP A 56 13.07 -4.61 -6.77
CA TRP A 56 13.96 -5.23 -7.76
C TRP A 56 13.26 -5.54 -9.10
N SER A 57 12.03 -5.09 -9.30
CA SER A 57 11.22 -5.38 -10.50
C SER A 57 11.18 -6.88 -10.83
N ALA A 58 11.11 -7.73 -9.79
CA ALA A 58 11.02 -9.17 -9.96
C ALA A 58 9.66 -9.57 -10.54
N ARG A 59 9.65 -10.58 -11.42
CA ARG A 59 8.40 -11.22 -11.86
C ARG A 59 7.90 -12.19 -10.81
N VAL A 60 6.62 -12.09 -10.46
CA VAL A 60 5.98 -12.93 -9.44
C VAL A 60 4.74 -13.58 -10.03
N ARG A 61 4.61 -14.89 -9.86
CA ARG A 61 3.47 -15.66 -10.34
C ARG A 61 2.88 -16.52 -9.24
N ASP A 62 1.57 -16.41 -9.08
CA ASP A 62 0.82 -17.29 -8.20
C ASP A 62 0.61 -18.65 -8.85
N PHE A 63 0.91 -19.70 -8.09
CA PHE A 63 0.60 -21.08 -8.46
C PHE A 63 -0.44 -21.65 -7.50
N PRO A 64 -1.50 -22.29 -8.03
CA PRO A 64 -2.50 -22.90 -7.19
C PRO A 64 -1.86 -24.04 -6.39
N SER A 65 -1.96 -23.96 -5.07
CA SER A 65 -1.55 -25.01 -4.15
C SER A 65 -2.77 -25.47 -3.36
N ARG A 66 -2.89 -26.79 -3.13
CA ARG A 66 -3.94 -27.33 -2.27
C ARG A 66 -3.46 -27.20 -0.82
N PRO A 67 -4.20 -26.49 0.05
CA PRO A 67 -3.82 -26.42 1.44
C PRO A 67 -3.98 -27.81 2.07
N VAL A 68 -2.96 -28.27 2.76
CA VAL A 68 -3.00 -29.51 3.54
C VAL A 68 -3.09 -29.11 5.00
N TYR A 69 -4.25 -29.34 5.60
CA TYR A 69 -4.49 -29.11 7.03
C TYR A 69 -4.68 -30.44 7.75
N GLY A 70 -4.11 -30.56 8.94
CA GLY A 70 -4.41 -31.66 9.84
C GLY A 70 -5.83 -31.58 10.41
N VAL A 71 -6.47 -32.72 10.63
CA VAL A 71 -7.78 -32.76 11.30
C VAL A 71 -7.64 -32.17 12.70
N GLY A 72 -8.39 -31.09 12.99
CA GLY A 72 -8.35 -30.40 14.29
C GLY A 72 -7.28 -29.31 14.40
N GLU A 73 -6.53 -28.98 13.34
CA GLU A 73 -5.61 -27.84 13.36
C GLU A 73 -6.37 -26.52 13.58
N GLN A 74 -6.01 -25.83 14.66
CA GLN A 74 -6.50 -24.48 14.94
C GLN A 74 -5.42 -23.46 14.64
N SER A 75 -5.79 -22.40 13.92
CA SER A 75 -4.87 -21.31 13.63
C SER A 75 -4.48 -20.57 14.90
N GLY A 76 -3.18 -20.47 15.19
CA GLY A 76 -2.64 -19.63 16.26
C GLY A 76 -2.76 -18.12 16.01
N ILE A 77 -3.36 -17.71 14.89
CA ILE A 77 -3.43 -16.31 14.48
C ILE A 77 -4.41 -15.53 15.35
N ARG A 78 -3.92 -14.45 15.94
CA ARG A 78 -4.75 -13.51 16.72
C ARG A 78 -4.98 -12.24 15.90
N LEU A 79 -6.06 -12.22 15.12
CA LEU A 79 -6.39 -11.14 14.17
C LEU A 79 -6.28 -9.74 14.77
N ARG A 80 -6.80 -9.52 15.98
CA ARG A 80 -6.73 -8.23 16.68
C ARG A 80 -5.29 -7.73 16.93
N ARG A 81 -4.32 -8.65 17.03
CA ARG A 81 -2.90 -8.32 17.20
C ARG A 81 -2.16 -8.24 15.87
N VAL A 82 -2.56 -9.05 14.90
CA VAL A 82 -1.85 -9.22 13.62
C VAL A 82 -2.23 -8.14 12.62
N VAL A 83 -3.53 -7.84 12.47
CA VAL A 83 -4.02 -6.90 11.45
C VAL A 83 -3.37 -5.51 11.59
N PRO A 84 -3.35 -4.85 12.77
CA PRO A 84 -2.72 -3.53 12.88
C PRO A 84 -1.22 -3.55 12.56
N ARG A 85 -0.52 -4.63 12.93
CA ARG A 85 0.92 -4.78 12.66
C ARG A 85 1.21 -4.93 11.18
N ILE A 86 0.45 -5.78 10.48
CA ILE A 86 0.63 -5.97 9.04
C ILE A 86 0.19 -4.70 8.29
N SER A 87 -0.92 -4.05 8.66
CA SER A 87 -1.31 -2.78 8.04
C SER A 87 -0.21 -1.70 8.18
N TRP A 88 0.43 -1.61 9.35
CA TRP A 88 1.54 -0.69 9.56
C TRP A 88 2.79 -1.07 8.76
N LEU A 89 3.11 -2.36 8.68
CA LEU A 89 4.18 -2.89 7.84
C LEU A 89 3.94 -2.55 6.36
N LEU A 90 2.74 -2.77 5.85
CA LEU A 90 2.35 -2.47 4.47
C LEU A 90 2.44 -0.98 4.17
N LEU A 91 2.02 -0.12 5.10
CA LEU A 91 2.16 1.33 4.94
C LEU A 91 3.62 1.76 4.85
N LYS A 92 4.48 1.25 5.73
CA LYS A 92 5.93 1.50 5.68
C LYS A 92 6.54 0.94 4.39
N GLY A 93 6.16 -0.26 4.00
CA GLY A 93 6.61 -0.93 2.79
C GLY A 93 6.23 -0.16 1.53
N PHE A 94 5.00 0.38 1.48
CA PHE A 94 4.53 1.23 0.38
C PHE A 94 5.45 2.45 0.18
N PHE A 95 5.67 3.24 1.23
CA PHE A 95 6.53 4.43 1.11
C PHE A 95 8.00 4.09 0.86
N TRP A 96 8.49 3.01 1.46
CA TRP A 96 9.83 2.52 1.20
C TRP A 96 10.01 2.12 -0.27
N ARG A 97 9.08 1.33 -0.82
CA ARG A 97 9.04 0.96 -2.24
C ARG A 97 8.98 2.19 -3.13
N LEU A 98 8.10 3.14 -2.81
CA LEU A 98 7.94 4.38 -3.56
C LEU A 98 9.26 5.15 -3.66
N ARG A 99 9.99 5.27 -2.55
CA ARG A 99 11.32 5.90 -2.52
C ARG A 99 12.36 5.11 -3.30
N GLU A 100 12.54 3.83 -2.98
CA GLU A 100 13.62 3.01 -3.55
C GLU A 100 13.46 2.77 -5.05
N LYS A 101 12.24 2.52 -5.49
CA LYS A 101 11.93 2.23 -6.88
C LYS A 101 11.79 3.51 -7.69
N TYR A 102 10.97 4.46 -7.23
CA TYR A 102 10.54 5.59 -8.07
C TYR A 102 11.26 6.92 -7.80
N VAL A 103 12.16 6.98 -6.81
CA VAL A 103 13.00 8.16 -6.55
C VAL A 103 14.48 7.83 -6.76
N ILE A 104 14.93 6.68 -6.23
CA ILE A 104 16.36 6.31 -6.27
C ILE A 104 16.72 5.58 -7.56
N ARG A 105 15.96 4.53 -7.94
CA ARG A 105 16.28 3.68 -9.11
C ARG A 105 15.78 4.28 -10.41
N ASP A 106 14.50 4.59 -10.48
CA ASP A 106 13.83 5.14 -11.66
C ASP A 106 13.11 6.42 -11.27
N PHE A 107 13.53 7.58 -11.76
CA PHE A 107 12.87 8.84 -11.40
C PHE A 107 11.50 8.96 -12.09
N HIS A 108 10.45 8.44 -11.44
CA HIS A 108 9.11 8.35 -12.02
C HIS A 108 8.19 9.46 -11.50
N PRO A 109 7.48 10.21 -12.36
CA PRO A 109 6.63 11.34 -11.96
C PRO A 109 5.48 11.00 -11.00
N LEU A 110 5.11 9.72 -10.89
CA LEU A 110 4.03 9.26 -10.01
C LEU A 110 4.23 9.63 -8.54
N VAL A 111 5.48 9.84 -8.10
CA VAL A 111 5.79 10.26 -6.73
C VAL A 111 5.20 11.64 -6.45
N PHE A 112 5.21 12.54 -7.44
CA PHE A 112 4.59 13.87 -7.32
C PHE A 112 3.08 13.78 -7.23
N PHE A 113 2.44 12.89 -7.99
CA PHE A 113 0.99 12.68 -7.90
C PHE A 113 0.59 12.14 -6.52
N TYR A 114 1.33 11.18 -5.97
CA TYR A 114 1.09 10.73 -4.59
C TYR A 114 1.32 11.85 -3.57
N ALA A 115 2.40 12.62 -3.70
CA ALA A 115 2.72 13.70 -2.77
C ALA A 115 1.64 14.79 -2.78
N LEU A 116 1.24 15.27 -3.96
CA LEU A 116 0.18 16.27 -4.14
C LEU A 116 -1.18 15.73 -3.69
N GLY A 117 -1.51 14.48 -4.05
CA GLY A 117 -2.74 13.81 -3.63
C GLY A 117 -2.87 13.76 -2.11
N ILE A 118 -1.84 13.25 -1.43
CA ILE A 118 -1.79 13.17 0.04
C ILE A 118 -1.86 14.58 0.66
N MET A 119 -1.10 15.54 0.14
CA MET A 119 -1.08 16.90 0.66
C MET A 119 -2.46 17.57 0.56
N MET A 120 -3.09 17.52 -0.60
CA MET A 120 -4.41 18.12 -0.83
C MET A 120 -5.49 17.43 0.00
N THR A 121 -5.47 16.09 0.10
CA THR A 121 -6.41 15.36 0.94
C THR A 121 -6.24 15.71 2.41
N LEU A 122 -5.00 15.75 2.93
CA LEU A 122 -4.76 16.13 4.32
C LEU A 122 -5.16 17.58 4.62
N ALA A 123 -4.83 18.51 3.71
CA ALA A 123 -5.26 19.91 3.82
C ALA A 123 -6.79 20.02 3.81
N GLY A 124 -7.46 19.35 2.87
CA GLY A 124 -8.92 19.33 2.77
C GLY A 124 -9.60 18.72 3.99
N LEU A 125 -9.07 17.62 4.53
CA LEU A 125 -9.59 16.99 5.75
C LEU A 125 -9.39 17.88 6.99
N LEU A 126 -8.21 18.50 7.11
CA LEU A 126 -7.91 19.40 8.23
C LEU A 126 -8.82 20.63 8.20
N LEU A 127 -8.90 21.30 7.05
CA LEU A 127 -9.73 22.48 6.87
C LEU A 127 -11.22 22.13 7.04
N GLY A 128 -11.67 21.00 6.48
CA GLY A 128 -13.02 20.49 6.69
C GLY A 128 -13.35 20.18 8.16
N ALA A 129 -12.42 19.59 8.91
CA ALA A 129 -12.59 19.35 10.34
C ALA A 129 -12.69 20.66 11.14
N ILE A 130 -11.87 21.66 10.79
CA ILE A 130 -11.92 23.00 11.39
C ILE A 130 -13.28 23.64 11.13
N GLU A 131 -13.78 23.62 9.89
CA GLU A 131 -15.08 24.19 9.52
C GLU A 131 -16.23 23.51 10.26
N VAL A 132 -16.20 22.17 10.39
CA VAL A 132 -17.18 21.43 11.19
C VAL A 132 -17.15 21.88 12.65
N ILE A 133 -15.98 22.02 13.26
CA ILE A 133 -15.84 22.48 14.65
C ILE A 133 -16.36 23.92 14.81
N LEU A 134 -16.04 24.81 13.87
CA LEU A 134 -16.50 26.21 13.89
C LEU A 134 -18.03 26.30 13.78
N ARG A 135 -18.64 25.47 12.93
CA ARG A 135 -20.10 25.39 12.80
C ARG A 135 -20.77 24.89 14.07
N LEU A 136 -20.20 23.87 14.70
CA LEU A 136 -20.71 23.34 15.98
C LEU A 136 -20.62 24.37 17.10
N LYS A 137 -19.68 25.32 17.02
CA LYS A 137 -19.57 26.47 17.93
C LYS A 137 -20.53 27.62 17.59
N GLY A 138 -21.40 27.48 16.59
CA GLY A 138 -22.40 28.47 16.20
C GLY A 138 -21.87 29.58 15.28
N ASN A 139 -20.67 29.44 14.71
CA ASN A 139 -20.16 30.41 13.73
C ASN A 139 -20.81 30.20 12.35
N GLU A 140 -20.94 31.29 11.60
CA GLU A 140 -21.29 31.21 10.18
C GLU A 140 -20.11 30.72 9.35
N ILE A 141 -20.37 29.76 8.46
CA ILE A 141 -19.36 29.28 7.51
C ILE A 141 -19.54 30.01 6.19
N THR A 142 -18.43 30.43 5.59
CA THR A 142 -18.46 31.07 4.28
C THR A 142 -18.55 30.03 3.15
N THR A 143 -19.37 30.28 2.13
CA THR A 143 -19.46 29.39 0.96
C THR A 143 -18.09 29.11 0.28
N PRO A 144 -17.18 30.09 0.13
CA PRO A 144 -15.87 29.84 -0.48
C PRO A 144 -15.01 28.82 0.27
N THR A 145 -15.05 28.77 1.61
CA THR A 145 -14.25 27.79 2.37
C THR A 145 -14.76 26.37 2.19
N ILE A 146 -16.09 26.18 2.13
CA ILE A 146 -16.71 24.89 1.80
C ILE A 146 -16.30 24.44 0.38
N VAL A 147 -16.33 25.35 -0.59
CA VAL A 147 -15.91 25.08 -1.97
C VAL A 147 -14.43 24.69 -2.03
N LEU A 148 -13.56 25.38 -1.28
CA LEU A 148 -12.14 25.05 -1.20
C LEU A 148 -11.92 23.65 -0.59
N VAL A 149 -12.62 23.31 0.51
CA VAL A 149 -12.56 21.97 1.11
C VAL A 149 -12.96 20.91 0.09
N ALA A 150 -14.08 21.10 -0.61
CA ALA A 150 -14.54 20.17 -1.64
C ALA A 150 -13.51 20.02 -2.77
N LEU A 151 -12.96 21.13 -3.27
CA LEU A 151 -11.94 21.13 -4.32
C LEU A 151 -10.68 20.37 -3.89
N LEU A 152 -10.17 20.64 -2.68
CA LEU A 152 -8.99 19.95 -2.14
C LEU A 152 -9.22 18.44 -2.00
N LEU A 153 -10.39 18.02 -1.52
CA LEU A 153 -10.72 16.60 -1.36
C LEU A 153 -10.91 15.90 -2.71
N ILE A 154 -11.59 16.54 -3.66
CA ILE A 154 -11.80 15.99 -5.01
C ILE A 154 -10.47 15.88 -5.75
N SER A 155 -9.71 16.97 -5.84
CA SER A 155 -8.41 16.98 -6.51
C SER A 155 -7.40 16.05 -5.83
N GLY A 156 -7.35 16.02 -4.50
CA GLY A 156 -6.49 15.09 -3.75
C GLY A 156 -6.83 13.62 -4.04
N SER A 157 -8.12 13.29 -4.09
CA SER A 157 -8.59 11.94 -4.45
C SER A 157 -8.23 11.58 -5.89
N GLN A 158 -8.43 12.49 -6.85
CA GLN A 158 -8.08 12.29 -8.26
C GLN A 158 -6.58 12.07 -8.45
N PHE A 159 -5.73 12.91 -7.86
CA PHE A 159 -4.28 12.75 -7.93
C PHE A 159 -3.82 11.42 -7.32
N THR A 160 -4.40 11.01 -6.20
CA THR A 160 -4.07 9.72 -5.57
C THR A 160 -4.49 8.54 -6.45
N LEU A 161 -5.67 8.60 -7.07
CA LEU A 161 -6.16 7.57 -7.99
C LEU A 161 -5.31 7.49 -9.27
N PHE A 162 -4.90 8.64 -9.83
CA PHE A 162 -3.98 8.65 -10.96
C PHE A 162 -2.61 8.10 -10.59
N ALA A 163 -2.09 8.43 -9.42
CA ALA A 163 -0.83 7.87 -8.94
C ALA A 163 -0.91 6.34 -8.81
N MET A 164 -2.01 5.82 -8.25
CA MET A 164 -2.28 4.38 -8.19
C MET A 164 -2.39 3.74 -9.57
N TRP A 165 -3.04 4.40 -10.52
CA TRP A 165 -3.14 3.93 -11.90
C TRP A 165 -1.77 3.85 -12.58
N PHE A 166 -0.94 4.89 -12.44
CA PHE A 166 0.41 4.88 -12.99
C PHE A 166 1.30 3.82 -12.34
N ASP A 167 1.18 3.60 -11.04
CA ASP A 167 1.89 2.51 -10.35
C ASP A 167 1.42 1.14 -10.85
N LEU A 168 0.11 0.93 -11.05
CA LEU A 168 -0.43 -0.29 -11.67
C LEU A 168 0.17 -0.52 -13.06
N GLU A 169 0.13 0.49 -13.93
CA GLU A 169 0.62 0.39 -15.31
C GLU A 169 2.13 0.11 -15.36
N SER A 170 2.90 0.75 -14.47
CA SER A 170 4.36 0.55 -14.36
C SER A 170 4.75 -0.85 -13.88
N ASN A 171 3.84 -1.57 -13.23
CA ASN A 171 4.08 -2.91 -12.69
C ASN A 171 3.38 -4.03 -13.50
N LYS A 172 2.74 -3.72 -14.63
CA LYS A 172 1.93 -4.70 -15.39
C LYS A 172 2.73 -5.90 -15.90
N ASP A 173 4.00 -5.68 -16.22
CA ASP A 173 4.89 -6.69 -16.81
C ASP A 173 5.57 -7.59 -15.76
N LEU A 174 5.30 -7.36 -14.47
CA LEU A 174 5.88 -8.13 -13.37
C LEU A 174 5.16 -9.47 -13.08
N ARG A 175 4.55 -10.06 -14.11
CA ARG A 175 3.81 -11.33 -14.08
C ARG A 175 4.68 -12.54 -14.43
#